data_AF-A0A7S0CDR6-F1
#
_entry.id   AF-A0A7S0CDR6-F1
#
_cell.length_a   1.000
_cell.length_b   1.000
_cell.length_c   1.000
_cell.angle_alpha   90.00
_cell.angle_beta   90.00
_cell.angle_gamma   90.00
#
_symmetry.space_group_name_H-M   'P 1'
#
loop_
_entity.id
_entity.type
_entity.pdbx_description
1 polymer ?
#
loop_
_entity_poly.entity_id
_entity_poly.type
_entity_poly.pdbx_seq_one_letter_code
_entity_poly.pdbx_strand_id
1 'polypeptide(L)'
;LNAIVSWAAQQSASLLLLVSAETTLSSQSIQTLVSNVDSNTLVAGAVLPGHDYRGESETSRGGSVRVALNGRTTPWNTAAVWNVPKLALAGFSLVGEGLHRDEIA
;
A
#
# COMPACT_ATOMS: atom_id res chain seq x y z
N LEU A 1 -1.71 -8.98 -9.85
CA LEU A 1 -0.87 -8.29 -8.86
C LEU A 1 0.62 -8.65 -9.04
N ASN A 2 1.01 -9.93 -8.94
CA ASN A 2 2.42 -10.35 -9.07
C ASN A 2 3.14 -9.82 -10.32
N ALA A 3 2.50 -9.88 -11.49
CA ALA A 3 3.10 -9.35 -12.73
C ALA A 3 3.38 -7.84 -12.65
N ILE A 4 2.48 -7.05 -12.04
CA ILE A 4 2.66 -5.60 -11.89
C ILE A 4 3.76 -5.30 -10.89
N VAL A 5 3.84 -6.05 -9.79
CA VAL A 5 4.90 -5.90 -8.79
C VAL A 5 6.27 -6.29 -9.37
N SER A 6 6.34 -7.41 -10.10
CA SER A 6 7.56 -7.85 -10.80
C SER A 6 8.01 -6.78 -11.80
N TRP A 7 7.10 -6.28 -12.62
CA TRP A 7 7.40 -5.21 -13.58
C TRP A 7 7.88 -3.93 -12.87
N ALA A 8 7.20 -3.49 -11.81
CA ALA A 8 7.60 -2.31 -11.04
C ALA A 8 9.00 -2.47 -10.41
N ALA A 9 9.31 -3.66 -9.88
CA ALA A 9 10.63 -3.98 -9.34
C ALA A 9 11.70 -3.95 -10.44
N GLN A 10 11.43 -4.52 -11.63
CA GLN A 10 12.33 -4.44 -12.78
C GLN A 10 12.57 -3.00 -13.26
N GLN A 11 11.61 -2.10 -13.08
CA GLN A 11 11.77 -0.67 -13.36
C GLN A 11 12.46 0.10 -12.22
N SER A 12 12.96 -0.58 -11.17
CA SER A 12 13.54 0.05 -9.98
C SER A 12 12.59 1.08 -9.32
N ALA A 13 11.28 0.88 -9.44
CA ALA A 13 10.30 1.75 -8.81
C ALA A 13 10.32 1.52 -7.30
N SER A 14 10.42 2.59 -6.51
CA SER A 14 10.35 2.51 -5.05
C SER A 14 8.92 2.39 -4.52
N LEU A 15 7.96 2.99 -5.25
CA LEU A 15 6.56 3.05 -4.89
C LEU A 15 5.68 2.61 -6.07
N LEU A 16 4.59 1.92 -5.75
CA LEU A 16 3.57 1.49 -6.71
C LEU A 16 2.20 2.00 -6.24
N LEU A 17 1.61 2.93 -6.98
CA LEU A 17 0.24 3.39 -6.78
C LEU A 17 -0.74 2.49 -7.54
N LEU A 18 -1.66 1.87 -6.83
CA LEU A 18 -2.79 1.11 -7.41
C LEU A 18 -4.10 1.83 -7.07
N VAL A 19 -4.90 2.10 -8.09
CA VAL A 19 -6.19 2.80 -7.98
C VAL A 19 -7.24 2.06 -8.80
N SER A 20 -8.44 1.90 -8.24
CA SER A 20 -9.60 1.39 -8.96
C SER A 20 -9.95 2.31 -10.13
N ALA A 21 -10.37 1.73 -11.26
CA ALA A 21 -10.86 2.49 -12.41
C ALA A 21 -12.09 3.37 -12.08
N GLU A 22 -12.80 3.06 -11.01
CA GLU A 22 -14.00 3.78 -10.55
C GLU A 22 -13.65 4.98 -9.65
N THR A 23 -12.37 5.20 -9.35
CA THR A 23 -11.90 6.24 -8.43
C THR A 23 -10.92 7.18 -9.12
N THR A 24 -11.05 8.47 -8.84
CA THR A 24 -10.10 9.50 -9.27
C THR A 24 -9.40 10.10 -8.05
N LEU A 25 -8.11 10.38 -8.19
CA LEU A 25 -7.31 11.03 -7.15
C LEU A 25 -6.74 12.34 -7.71
N SER A 26 -6.79 13.39 -6.89
CA SER A 26 -6.05 14.61 -7.20
C SER A 26 -4.55 14.40 -6.95
N SER A 27 -3.71 15.22 -7.58
CA SER A 27 -2.25 15.21 -7.31
C SER A 27 -1.94 15.43 -5.83
N GLN A 28 -2.73 16.27 -5.15
CA GLN A 28 -2.57 16.53 -3.71
C GLN A 28 -2.94 15.30 -2.86
N SER A 29 -3.98 14.56 -3.26
CA SER A 29 -4.35 13.29 -2.63
C SER A 29 -3.24 12.24 -2.80
N ILE A 30 -2.63 12.17 -3.98
CA ILE A 30 -1.51 11.26 -4.25
C ILE A 30 -0.30 11.64 -3.38
N GLN A 31 0.06 12.91 -3.33
CA GLN A 31 1.17 13.39 -2.49
C GLN A 31 0.94 13.09 -1.01
N THR A 32 -0.29 13.28 -0.53
CA THR A 32 -0.68 12.94 0.84
C THR A 32 -0.56 11.45 1.09
N LEU A 33 -0.97 10.60 0.14
CA LEU A 33 -0.88 9.15 0.29
C LEU A 33 0.58 8.68 0.30
N VAL A 34 1.42 9.24 -0.57
CA VAL A 34 2.85 8.98 -0.65
C VAL A 34 3.57 9.41 0.63
N SER A 35 3.21 10.56 1.22
CA SER A 35 3.86 11.03 2.45
C SER A 35 3.59 10.17 3.68
N ASN A 36 2.63 9.24 3.61
CA ASN A 36 2.36 8.24 4.63
C ASN A 36 3.16 6.94 4.45
N VAL A 37 4.00 6.83 3.41
CA VAL A 37 4.85 5.65 3.18
C VAL A 37 6.29 5.97 3.59
N ASP A 38 6.78 5.29 4.62
CA ASP A 38 8.16 5.34 5.08
C ASP A 38 8.85 3.97 4.97
N SER A 39 10.05 3.87 5.55
CA SER A 39 10.84 2.64 5.59
C SER A 39 10.24 1.52 6.46
N ASN A 40 9.20 1.80 7.25
CA ASN A 40 8.46 0.84 8.06
C ASN A 40 7.09 0.49 7.44
N THR A 41 6.53 1.35 6.60
CA THR A 41 5.25 1.15 5.92
C THR A 41 5.36 0.18 4.73
N LEU A 42 4.58 -0.91 4.75
CA LEU A 42 4.37 -1.75 3.57
C LEU A 42 3.44 -1.07 2.55
N VAL A 43 2.38 -0.43 3.04
CA VAL A 43 1.32 0.15 2.21
C VAL A 43 0.58 1.24 2.97
N ALA A 44 0.27 2.34 2.27
CA ALA A 44 -0.67 3.36 2.72
C ALA A 44 -1.88 3.36 1.79
N GLY A 45 -3.09 3.31 2.36
CA GLY A 45 -4.34 3.33 1.60
C GLY A 45 -5.21 4.53 1.95
N ALA A 46 -5.94 5.05 0.96
CA ALA A 46 -6.85 6.16 1.16
C ALA A 46 -8.07 5.75 1.98
N VAL A 47 -8.42 6.57 2.96
CA VAL A 47 -9.67 6.43 3.72
C VAL A 47 -10.80 7.06 2.90
N LEU A 48 -11.55 6.24 2.17
CA LEU A 48 -12.69 6.66 1.35
C LEU A 48 -14.02 6.53 2.12
N PRO A 49 -15.10 7.20 1.65
CA PRO A 49 -16.41 7.07 2.26
C PRO A 49 -16.84 5.60 2.39
N GLY A 50 -17.30 5.22 3.59
CA GLY A 50 -17.71 3.85 3.90
C GLY A 50 -16.66 3.04 4.67
N HIS A 51 -15.39 3.46 4.69
CA HIS A 51 -14.41 2.85 5.58
C HIS A 51 -14.70 3.17 7.05
N ASP A 52 -14.40 2.22 7.94
CA ASP A 52 -14.64 2.35 9.38
C ASP A 52 -13.38 1.97 10.17
N TYR A 53 -12.59 2.96 10.57
CA TYR A 53 -11.36 2.79 11.35
C TYR A 53 -11.57 3.07 12.85
N ARG A 54 -12.76 2.79 13.39
CA ARG A 54 -13.00 2.86 14.84
C ARG A 54 -12.16 1.79 15.54
N GLY A 55 -11.14 2.22 16.27
CA GLY A 55 -10.45 1.35 17.22
C GLY A 55 -11.34 1.04 18.41
N GLU A 56 -11.02 -0.02 19.15
CA GLU A 56 -11.69 -0.36 20.41
C GLU A 56 -11.54 0.73 21.51
N SER A 57 -10.77 1.78 21.26
CA SER A 57 -10.64 2.95 22.14
C SER A 57 -10.76 4.25 21.34
N GLU A 58 -11.86 4.99 21.53
CA GLU A 58 -12.14 6.32 20.94
C GLU A 58 -11.18 7.44 21.42
N THR A 59 -10.07 7.11 22.09
CA THR A 59 -9.25 8.08 22.83
C THR A 59 -8.15 8.75 22.02
N SER A 60 -7.99 8.45 20.72
CA SER A 60 -6.80 8.89 19.98
C SER A 60 -7.17 9.68 18.72
N ARG A 61 -7.62 10.93 18.88
CA ARG A 61 -7.55 11.90 17.77
C ARG A 61 -6.08 12.05 17.38
N GLY A 62 -5.69 11.45 16.26
CA GLY A 62 -4.32 11.53 15.71
C GLY A 62 -3.37 10.38 16.08
N GLY A 63 -3.85 9.27 16.65
CA GLY A 63 -3.01 8.11 16.98
C GLY A 63 -3.13 6.93 16.01
N SER A 64 -2.15 6.02 16.03
CA SER A 64 -2.22 4.74 15.32
C SER A 64 -3.28 3.84 15.95
N VAL A 65 -4.15 3.27 15.13
CA VAL A 65 -5.21 2.35 15.56
C VAL A 65 -5.00 1.01 14.88
N ARG A 66 -5.09 -0.08 15.64
CA ARG A 66 -5.15 -1.44 15.12
C ARG A 66 -6.60 -1.83 14.90
N VAL A 67 -6.92 -2.28 13.70
CA VAL A 67 -8.26 -2.77 13.33
C VAL A 67 -8.14 -4.14 12.69
N ALA A 68 -9.14 -5.01 12.91
CA ALA A 68 -9.23 -6.26 12.17
C ALA A 68 -9.44 -5.98 10.68
N LEU A 69 -8.74 -6.70 9.81
CA LEU A 69 -8.87 -6.54 8.36
C LEU A 69 -10.18 -7.15 7.86
N ASN A 70 -11.05 -6.32 7.30
CA ASN A 70 -12.30 -6.67 6.65
C ASN A 70 -12.55 -5.72 5.46
N GLY A 71 -13.68 -5.89 4.75
CA GLY A 71 -14.00 -5.07 3.57
C GLY A 71 -14.15 -3.56 3.82
N ARG A 72 -14.30 -3.13 5.08
CA ARG A 72 -14.45 -1.72 5.48
C ARG A 72 -13.21 -1.12 6.14
N THR A 73 -12.26 -1.96 6.56
CA THR A 73 -11.03 -1.56 7.25
C THR A 73 -9.77 -1.81 6.42
N THR A 74 -9.90 -2.36 5.20
CA THR A 74 -8.79 -2.62 4.28
C THR A 74 -8.82 -1.60 3.13
N PRO A 75 -8.07 -0.48 3.22
CA PRO A 75 -8.17 0.57 2.21
C PRO A 75 -7.45 0.22 0.90
N TRP A 76 -6.71 -0.90 0.87
CA TRP A 76 -5.71 -1.16 -0.17
C TRP A 76 -6.28 -1.64 -1.50
N ASN A 77 -7.57 -1.97 -1.56
CA ASN A 77 -8.22 -2.46 -2.78
C ASN A 77 -8.65 -1.34 -3.73
N THR A 78 -8.94 -0.14 -3.20
CA THR A 78 -9.49 0.95 -4.00
C THR A 78 -8.45 2.00 -4.38
N ALA A 79 -7.60 2.41 -3.44
CA ALA A 79 -6.56 3.41 -3.69
C ALA A 79 -5.43 3.27 -2.66
N ALA A 80 -4.28 2.76 -3.07
CA ALA A 80 -3.14 2.56 -2.19
C ALA A 80 -1.78 2.70 -2.87
N VAL A 81 -0.81 3.22 -2.10
CA VAL A 81 0.60 3.26 -2.46
C VAL A 81 1.32 2.16 -1.69
N TRP A 82 2.03 1.32 -2.42
CA TRP A 82 2.80 0.20 -1.90
C TRP A 82 4.29 0.50 -1.95
N ASN A 83 5.02 0.09 -0.91
CA ASN A 83 6.47 0.06 -0.91
C ASN A 83 6.92 -1.18 -1.69
N VAL A 84 7.49 -0.98 -2.88
CA VAL A 84 7.82 -2.07 -3.81
C VAL A 84 8.89 -3.02 -3.23
N PRO A 85 10.02 -2.55 -2.67
CA PRO A 85 10.98 -3.43 -2.01
C PRO A 85 10.38 -4.33 -0.93
N LYS A 86 9.47 -3.80 -0.10
CA LYS A 86 8.78 -4.61 0.92
C LYS A 86 7.74 -5.55 0.33
N LEU A 87 6.96 -5.07 -0.64
CA LEU A 87 5.91 -5.86 -1.28
C LEU A 87 6.49 -7.05 -2.05
N ALA A 88 7.64 -6.85 -2.71
CA ALA A 88 8.36 -7.91 -3.40
C ALA A 88 8.78 -9.06 -2.46
N LEU A 89 9.04 -8.76 -1.19
CA LEU A 89 9.39 -9.74 -0.16
C LEU A 89 8.15 -10.38 0.50
N ALA A 90 7.00 -9.71 0.47
CA ALA A 90 5.76 -10.18 1.10
C ALA A 90 4.84 -10.98 0.15
N GLY A 91 5.04 -10.88 -1.17
CA GLY A 91 4.25 -11.56 -2.19
C GLY A 91 4.74 -12.97 -2.49
N PHE A 92 3.80 -13.92 -2.61
CA PHE A 92 3.99 -15.34 -2.99
C PHE A 92 5.03 -15.50 -4.11
N SER A 93 6.27 -15.78 -3.67
CA SER A 93 7.53 -15.93 -4.41
C SER A 93 7.63 -15.29 -5.80
N LEU A 94 8.05 -14.01 -5.82
CA LEU A 94 8.91 -13.50 -6.91
C LEU A 94 10.25 -14.27 -7.01
N VAL A 95 10.60 -15.06 -5.98
CA VAL A 95 11.69 -16.05 -6.02
C VAL A 95 11.49 -17.10 -7.12
N GLY A 96 10.24 -17.41 -7.49
CA GLY A 96 9.95 -18.31 -8.61
C GLY A 96 10.23 -17.70 -9.99
N GLU A 97 10.32 -16.37 -10.07
CA GLU A 97 10.58 -15.59 -11.29
C GLU A 97 12.05 -15.10 -11.37
N GLY A 98 12.91 -15.52 -10.44
CA GLY A 98 14.35 -15.29 -10.49
C GLY A 98 14.87 -13.97 -9.90
N LEU A 99 14.02 -13.12 -9.32
CA LEU A 99 14.46 -11.87 -8.69
C LEU A 99 15.08 -12.16 -7.30
N HIS A 100 16.41 -12.01 -7.19
CA HIS A 100 17.13 -12.18 -5.93
C HIS A 100 17.22 -10.84 -5.18
N ARG A 101 17.35 -10.91 -3.85
CA ARG A 101 17.44 -9.74 -2.95
C ARG A 101 18.49 -8.70 -3.36
N ASP A 102 19.52 -9.14 -4.07
CA ASP A 102 20.68 -8.32 -4.46
C ASP A 102 20.38 -7.41 -5.68
N GLU A 103 19.23 -7.59 -6.33
CA GLU A 103 18.80 -6.82 -7.52
C GLU A 103 17.80 -5.71 -7.18
N ILE A 104 17.35 -5.62 -5.92
CA ILE A 104 16.32 -4.67 -5.44
C ILE A 104 16.93 -3.64 -4.46
N ALA A 105 18.26 -3.54 -4.39
CA ALA A 105 18.99 -2.65 -3.48
C ALA A 105 19.20 -1.25 -4.06
#